data_AF-A0A9P0A0L8-F1
#
_entry.id   AF-A0A9P0A0L8-F1
#
_cell.length_a   1.000
_cell.length_b   1.000
_cell.length_c   1.000
_cell.angle_alpha   90.00
_cell.angle_beta   90.00
_cell.angle_gamma   90.00
#
_symmetry.space_group_name_H-M   'P 1'
#
loop_
_entity.id
_entity.type
_entity.pdbx_description
1 polymer ?
#
loop_
_entity_poly.entity_id
_entity_poly.type
_entity_poly.pdbx_seq_one_letter_code
_entity_poly.pdbx_strand_id
1 'polypeptide(L)'
;MSKVIYSTAIFVLALAEASVTSDFDQALAEFRKLKEAGASQLRVLMENTDLRKCNTTDNFLSLLNEGYSIYGKLQASFDAGQQIFNSTHGEPTPQQVKEAAIAFLRSNLFGSNIQRLNQIFSTANKDLASLPRAAQDKVLSVANAFSGTAKKLNTLVTLFKTEAESDTTNM
;
A
#
# COMPACT_ATOMS: atom_id res chain seq x y z
N MET A 1 3.27 -23.74 -17.21
CA MET A 1 3.83 -23.07 -16.01
C MET A 1 3.29 -21.65 -15.98
N SER A 2 2.75 -21.23 -14.82
CA SER A 2 1.77 -20.15 -14.65
C SER A 2 2.17 -18.79 -15.24
N LYS A 3 1.28 -18.27 -16.09
CA LYS A 3 1.21 -16.85 -16.45
C LYS A 3 0.67 -16.08 -15.24
N VAL A 4 1.44 -15.14 -14.72
CA VAL A 4 0.91 -14.13 -13.78
C VAL A 4 0.63 -12.88 -14.60
N ILE A 5 -0.63 -12.75 -15.02
CA ILE A 5 -1.17 -11.53 -15.63
C ILE A 5 -1.77 -10.73 -14.48
N TYR A 6 -1.13 -9.63 -14.07
CA TYR A 6 -1.82 -8.63 -13.24
C TYR A 6 -2.46 -7.62 -14.19
N SER A 7 -3.68 -7.96 -14.60
CA SER A 7 -4.55 -7.09 -15.39
C SER A 7 -5.08 -5.98 -14.50
N THR A 8 -4.85 -4.73 -14.91
CA THR A 8 -5.53 -3.53 -14.42
C THR A 8 -7.02 -3.63 -14.73
N ALA A 9 -7.85 -3.87 -13.72
CA ALA A 9 -9.27 -3.58 -13.75
C ALA A 9 -9.79 -3.43 -12.32
N ILE A 10 -10.12 -2.21 -11.90
CA ILE A 10 -10.90 -1.97 -10.68
C ILE A 10 -11.98 -0.93 -11.01
N PHE A 11 -13.19 -1.41 -11.27
CA PHE A 11 -14.44 -0.68 -11.08
C PHE A 11 -15.57 -1.70 -10.88
N VAL A 12 -16.36 -1.52 -9.81
CA VAL A 12 -17.83 -1.58 -9.70
C VAL A 12 -18.21 -1.52 -8.20
N LEU A 13 -19.28 -0.76 -7.94
CA LEU A 13 -19.83 -0.25 -6.67
C LEU A 13 -20.59 -1.27 -5.80
N ALA A 14 -20.64 -1.03 -4.47
CA ALA A 14 -21.86 -0.67 -3.68
C ALA A 14 -21.91 -1.24 -2.23
N LEU A 15 -22.36 -0.36 -1.31
CA LEU A 15 -23.00 -0.55 0.02
C LEU A 15 -22.19 -1.09 1.22
N ALA A 16 -21.97 -0.23 2.24
CA ALA A 16 -22.32 -0.48 3.66
C ALA A 16 -21.74 0.59 4.64
N GLU A 17 -22.53 1.59 5.07
CA GLU A 17 -22.03 2.72 5.87
C GLU A 17 -21.53 2.38 7.31
N ALA A 18 -21.93 1.24 7.90
CA ALA A 18 -21.42 0.82 9.22
C ALA A 18 -20.36 -0.29 9.15
N SER A 19 -20.42 -1.17 8.14
CA SER A 19 -19.40 -2.21 7.97
C SER A 19 -18.15 -1.66 7.31
N VAL A 20 -18.26 -0.67 6.41
CA VAL A 20 -17.12 -0.10 5.68
C VAL A 20 -16.13 0.61 6.61
N THR A 21 -16.59 1.31 7.65
CA THR A 21 -15.67 1.93 8.64
C THR A 21 -14.92 0.87 9.47
N SER A 22 -15.60 -0.18 9.92
CA SER A 22 -14.97 -1.31 10.62
C SER A 22 -14.00 -2.07 9.71
N ASP A 23 -14.38 -2.27 8.45
CA ASP A 23 -13.56 -2.93 7.44
C ASP A 23 -12.34 -2.08 7.06
N PHE A 24 -12.49 -0.75 7.03
CA PHE A 24 -11.40 0.20 6.80
C PHE A 24 -10.41 0.21 7.97
N ASP A 25 -10.90 0.26 9.21
CA ASP A 25 -10.08 0.23 10.41
C ASP A 25 -9.30 -1.09 10.53
N GLN A 26 -9.97 -2.22 10.28
CA GLN A 26 -9.32 -3.52 10.23
C GLN A 26 -8.28 -3.56 9.10
N ALA A 27 -8.63 -3.06 7.91
CA ALA A 27 -7.72 -3.04 6.78
C ALA A 27 -6.46 -2.19 7.05
N LEU A 28 -6.62 -1.08 7.77
CA LEU A 28 -5.54 -0.17 8.12
C LEU A 28 -4.63 -0.80 9.18
N ALA A 29 -5.20 -1.47 10.18
CA ALA A 29 -4.43 -2.20 11.18
C ALA A 29 -3.60 -3.33 10.53
N GLU A 30 -4.20 -4.11 9.63
CA GLU A 30 -3.50 -5.16 8.89
C GLU A 30 -2.40 -4.60 7.97
N PHE A 31 -2.66 -3.48 7.30
CA PHE A 31 -1.65 -2.79 6.48
C PHE A 31 -0.45 -2.36 7.33
N ARG A 32 -0.70 -1.72 8.49
CA ARG A 32 0.36 -1.32 9.45
C ARG A 32 1.20 -2.52 9.88
N LYS A 33 0.55 -3.64 10.22
CA LYS A 33 1.21 -4.89 10.64
C LYS A 33 2.10 -5.47 9.54
N LEU A 34 1.58 -5.58 8.31
CA LEU A 34 2.33 -6.13 7.18
C LEU A 34 3.52 -5.25 6.80
N LYS A 35 3.32 -3.92 6.80
CA LYS A 35 4.37 -2.94 6.52
C LYS A 35 5.51 -3.06 7.54
N GLU A 36 5.20 -3.16 8.82
CA GLU A 36 6.23 -3.26 9.88
C GLU A 36 6.98 -4.60 9.84
N ALA A 37 6.26 -5.70 9.57
CA ALA A 37 6.88 -7.01 9.39
C ALA A 37 7.86 -7.00 8.19
N GLY A 38 7.45 -6.41 7.06
CA GLY A 38 8.29 -6.24 5.88
C GLY A 38 9.50 -5.34 6.16
N ALA A 39 9.32 -4.25 6.90
CA ALA A 39 10.41 -3.34 7.29
C ALA A 39 11.46 -4.01 8.17
N SER A 40 11.01 -4.81 9.14
CA SER A 40 11.89 -5.56 10.03
C SER A 40 12.74 -6.56 9.26
N GLN A 41 12.14 -7.30 8.32
CA GLN A 41 12.86 -8.23 7.46
C GLN A 41 13.83 -7.50 6.52
N LEU A 42 13.39 -6.38 5.93
CA LEU A 42 14.23 -5.56 5.07
C LEU A 42 15.48 -5.06 5.80
N ARG A 43 15.33 -4.55 7.03
CA ARG A 43 16.45 -4.06 7.85
C ARG A 43 17.52 -5.13 8.05
N VAL A 44 17.10 -6.35 8.42
CA VAL A 44 18.02 -7.51 8.58
C VAL A 44 18.78 -7.81 7.29
N LEU A 45 18.11 -7.76 6.13
CA LEU A 45 18.75 -8.02 4.84
C LEU A 45 19.67 -6.87 4.39
N MET A 46 19.33 -5.62 4.74
CA MET A 46 20.17 -4.45 4.45
C MET A 46 21.46 -4.41 5.30
N GLU A 47 21.46 -5.05 6.47
CA GLU A 47 22.65 -5.23 7.31
C GLU A 47 23.52 -6.43 6.87
N ASN A 48 22.99 -7.32 6.01
CA ASN A 48 23.72 -8.46 5.49
C ASN A 48 24.72 -8.04 4.40
N THR A 49 25.97 -7.79 4.80
CA THR A 49 27.03 -7.31 3.90
C THR A 49 27.35 -8.29 2.76
N ASP A 50 27.29 -9.61 3.01
CA ASP A 50 27.54 -10.62 1.99
C ASP A 50 26.49 -10.63 0.90
N LEU A 51 25.23 -10.43 1.27
CA LEU A 51 24.12 -10.32 0.32
C LEU A 51 24.25 -9.06 -0.55
N ARG A 52 24.77 -7.97 0.02
CA ARG A 52 24.92 -6.67 -0.65
C ARG A 52 26.17 -6.51 -1.50
N LYS A 53 27.10 -7.48 -1.49
CA LYS A 53 28.25 -7.51 -2.43
C LYS A 53 27.83 -7.60 -3.89
N CYS A 54 26.62 -8.10 -4.16
CA CYS A 54 26.04 -8.13 -5.50
C CYS A 54 25.24 -6.85 -5.76
N ASN A 55 25.67 -6.04 -6.73
CA ASN A 55 25.03 -4.77 -7.09
C ASN A 55 23.52 -4.91 -7.37
N THR A 56 23.09 -5.98 -8.05
CA THR A 56 21.67 -6.22 -8.31
C THR A 56 20.88 -6.47 -7.02
N THR A 57 21.49 -7.12 -6.03
CA THR A 57 20.83 -7.36 -4.73
C THR A 57 20.77 -6.09 -3.90
N ASP A 58 21.85 -5.29 -3.89
CA ASP A 58 21.88 -4.00 -3.20
C ASP A 58 20.86 -3.01 -3.80
N ASN A 59 20.75 -2.97 -5.14
CA ASN A 59 19.73 -2.19 -5.84
C ASN A 59 18.32 -2.65 -5.49
N PHE A 60 18.06 -3.97 -5.52
CA PHE A 60 16.77 -4.55 -5.14
C PHE A 60 16.35 -4.12 -3.72
N LEU A 61 17.25 -4.27 -2.74
CA LEU A 61 16.98 -3.90 -1.35
C LEU A 61 16.79 -2.38 -1.19
N SER A 62 17.55 -1.57 -1.92
CA SER A 62 17.41 -0.12 -1.92
C SER A 62 16.05 0.33 -2.49
N LEU A 63 15.59 -0.31 -3.57
CA LEU A 63 14.26 -0.07 -4.15
C LEU A 63 13.14 -0.43 -3.16
N LEU A 64 13.26 -1.56 -2.45
CA LEU A 64 12.30 -1.91 -1.41
C LEU A 64 12.31 -0.93 -0.23
N ASN A 65 13.48 -0.40 0.15
CA ASN A 65 13.57 0.63 1.20
C ASN A 65 12.90 1.95 0.79
N GLU A 66 13.02 2.33 -0.47
CA GLU A 66 12.26 3.44 -1.03
C GLU A 66 10.75 3.15 -0.99
N GLY A 67 10.33 1.95 -1.40
CA GLY A 67 8.93 1.52 -1.33
C GLY A 67 8.36 1.58 0.08
N TYR A 68 9.14 1.17 1.09
CA TYR A 68 8.76 1.28 2.50
C TYR A 68 8.52 2.74 2.93
N SER A 69 9.41 3.64 2.52
CA SER A 69 9.27 5.07 2.81
C SER A 69 8.00 5.65 2.19
N ILE A 70 7.65 5.21 0.98
CA ILE A 70 6.40 5.60 0.33
C ILE A 70 5.18 5.03 1.08
N TYR A 71 5.21 3.77 1.51
CA TYR A 71 4.15 3.21 2.34
C TYR A 71 3.94 3.97 3.63
N GLY A 72 4.99 4.50 4.26
CA GLY A 72 4.87 5.35 5.45
C GLY A 72 4.08 6.64 5.17
N LYS A 73 4.31 7.29 4.02
CA LYS A 73 3.54 8.48 3.61
C LYS A 73 2.07 8.15 3.38
N LEU A 74 1.79 7.05 2.68
CA LEU A 74 0.42 6.60 2.41
C LEU A 74 -0.32 6.22 3.70
N GLN A 75 0.38 5.55 4.64
CA GLN A 75 -0.17 5.22 5.95
C GLN A 75 -0.63 6.47 6.69
N ALA A 76 0.23 7.50 6.79
CA ALA A 76 -0.10 8.73 7.48
C ALA A 76 -1.35 9.41 6.89
N SER A 77 -1.55 9.33 5.58
CA SER A 77 -2.75 9.82 4.93
C SER A 77 -4.00 8.99 5.28
N PHE A 78 -3.91 7.66 5.34
CA PHE A 78 -5.03 6.83 5.80
C PHE A 78 -5.34 7.00 7.29
N ASP A 79 -4.31 7.22 8.11
CA ASP A 79 -4.45 7.50 9.54
C ASP A 79 -5.22 8.82 9.76
N ALA A 80 -4.96 9.85 8.93
CA ALA A 80 -5.75 11.09 8.93
C ALA A 80 -7.20 10.86 8.46
N GLY A 81 -7.41 10.01 7.45
CA GLY A 81 -8.75 9.61 7.01
C GLY A 81 -9.54 8.90 8.12
N GLN A 82 -8.90 7.96 8.83
CA GLN A 82 -9.47 7.28 10.00
C GLN A 82 -9.89 8.27 11.09
N GLN A 83 -9.09 9.30 11.36
CA GLN A 83 -9.44 10.33 12.35
C GLN A 83 -10.66 11.14 11.94
N ILE A 84 -10.83 11.41 10.64
CA ILE A 84 -12.01 12.10 10.11
C ILE A 84 -13.24 11.22 10.32
N PHE A 85 -13.19 9.93 9.94
CA PHE A 85 -14.29 8.98 10.13
C PHE A 85 -14.68 8.79 11.59
N ASN A 86 -13.70 8.75 12.50
CA ASN A 86 -13.90 8.43 13.91
C ASN A 86 -14.08 9.68 14.81
N SER A 87 -14.12 10.89 14.25
CA SER A 87 -14.34 12.12 15.02
C SER A 87 -15.76 12.15 15.62
N THR A 88 -15.83 12.26 16.95
CA THR A 88 -17.09 12.21 17.74
C THR A 88 -17.59 13.59 18.17
N HIS A 89 -16.97 14.68 17.74
CA HIS A 89 -17.46 16.05 17.95
C HIS A 89 -18.11 16.57 16.68
N GLY A 90 -19.40 16.30 16.53
CA GLY A 90 -20.13 16.47 15.27
C GLY A 90 -19.72 15.37 14.31
N GLU A 91 -20.64 14.45 14.03
CA GLU A 91 -20.43 13.41 13.01
C GLU A 91 -19.92 14.09 11.73
N PRO A 92 -18.82 13.61 11.13
CA PRO A 92 -18.33 14.18 9.88
C PRO A 92 -19.46 14.12 8.87
N THR A 93 -19.86 15.27 8.33
CA THR A 93 -20.92 15.25 7.32
C THR A 93 -20.43 14.46 6.11
N PRO A 94 -21.31 13.75 5.41
CA PRO A 94 -20.93 13.05 4.19
C PRO A 94 -20.18 13.93 3.17
N GLN A 95 -20.50 15.23 3.12
CA GLN A 95 -19.77 16.23 2.35
C GLN A 95 -18.33 16.46 2.84
N GLN A 96 -18.06 16.47 4.15
CA GLN A 96 -16.70 16.59 4.71
C GLN A 96 -15.86 15.34 4.41
N VAL A 97 -16.47 14.15 4.47
CA VAL A 97 -15.84 12.90 4.05
C VAL A 97 -15.48 12.94 2.57
N LYS A 98 -16.41 13.38 1.73
CA LYS A 98 -16.22 13.52 0.29
C LYS A 98 -15.15 14.55 -0.07
N GLU A 99 -15.11 15.70 0.62
CA GLU A 99 -14.07 16.71 0.45
C GLU A 99 -12.71 16.21 0.88
N ALA A 100 -12.62 15.51 2.01
CA ALA A 100 -11.39 14.88 2.48
C ALA A 100 -10.91 13.83 1.47
N ALA A 101 -11.81 13.03 0.91
CA ALA A 101 -11.47 12.00 -0.06
C ALA A 101 -11.07 12.57 -1.43
N ILE A 102 -11.75 13.62 -1.90
CA ILE A 102 -11.37 14.34 -3.10
C ILE A 102 -10.03 15.04 -2.89
N ALA A 103 -9.81 15.69 -1.74
CA ALA A 103 -8.53 16.31 -1.41
C ALA A 103 -7.41 15.27 -1.33
N PHE A 104 -7.68 14.08 -0.79
CA PHE A 104 -6.76 12.95 -0.75
C PHE A 104 -6.41 12.42 -2.15
N LEU A 105 -7.43 12.16 -2.99
CA LEU A 105 -7.28 11.69 -4.38
C LEU A 105 -6.61 12.74 -5.28
N ARG A 106 -6.89 14.02 -5.06
CA ARG A 106 -6.31 15.16 -5.80
C ARG A 106 -4.95 15.59 -5.28
N SER A 107 -4.62 15.33 -4.01
CA SER A 107 -3.27 15.55 -3.54
C SER A 107 -2.37 14.65 -4.40
N ASN A 108 -1.44 15.27 -5.13
CA ASN A 108 -0.48 14.59 -6.00
C ASN A 108 0.29 13.45 -5.31
N LEU A 109 0.15 13.30 -3.99
CA LEU A 109 0.67 12.20 -3.19
C LEU A 109 0.15 10.83 -3.65
N PHE A 110 -1.14 10.60 -3.95
CA PHE A 110 -1.55 9.27 -4.43
C PHE A 110 -1.07 9.01 -5.85
N GLY A 111 -1.25 9.95 -6.77
CA GLY A 111 -0.78 9.79 -8.15
C GLY A 111 0.72 9.52 -8.23
N SER A 112 1.55 10.37 -7.62
CA SER A 112 3.01 10.25 -7.69
C SER A 112 3.56 9.09 -6.86
N ASN A 113 3.05 8.84 -5.64
CA ASN A 113 3.53 7.74 -4.80
C ASN A 113 3.09 6.37 -5.34
N ILE A 114 1.85 6.22 -5.81
CA ILE A 114 1.38 4.96 -6.41
C ILE A 114 2.10 4.70 -7.74
N GLN A 115 2.28 5.72 -8.58
CA GLN A 115 3.07 5.60 -9.80
C GLN A 115 4.52 5.20 -9.48
N ARG A 116 5.12 5.81 -8.46
CA ARG A 116 6.49 5.47 -8.04
C ARG A 116 6.57 4.06 -7.46
N LEU A 117 5.60 3.63 -6.66
CA LEU A 117 5.51 2.24 -6.18
C LEU A 117 5.39 1.25 -7.34
N ASN A 118 4.58 1.56 -8.35
CA ASN A 118 4.47 0.71 -9.54
C ASN A 118 5.80 0.59 -10.30
N GLN A 119 6.55 1.69 -10.43
CA GLN A 119 7.89 1.68 -11.00
C GLN A 119 8.85 0.84 -10.15
N ILE A 120 8.86 1.03 -8.83
CA ILE A 120 9.66 0.26 -7.88
C ILE A 120 9.36 -1.22 -8.02
N PHE A 121 8.08 -1.64 -8.01
CA PHE A 121 7.73 -3.06 -8.16
C PHE A 121 8.10 -3.63 -9.52
N SER A 122 7.95 -2.85 -10.59
CA SER A 122 8.37 -3.28 -11.92
C SER A 122 9.88 -3.55 -11.97
N THR A 123 10.68 -2.64 -11.43
CA THR A 123 12.15 -2.76 -11.41
C THR A 123 12.58 -3.86 -10.44
N ALA A 124 12.04 -3.89 -9.22
CA ALA A 124 12.36 -4.90 -8.21
C ALA A 124 12.03 -6.32 -8.69
N ASN A 125 10.94 -6.52 -9.43
CA ASN A 125 10.62 -7.84 -10.01
C ASN A 125 11.64 -8.27 -11.08
N LYS A 126 12.14 -7.33 -11.89
CA LYS A 126 13.20 -7.61 -12.87
C LYS A 126 14.51 -7.97 -12.18
N ASP A 127 14.87 -7.20 -11.14
CA ASP A 127 16.07 -7.45 -10.34
C ASP A 127 15.98 -8.81 -9.66
N LEU A 128 14.86 -9.11 -9.00
CA LEU A 128 14.59 -10.38 -8.33
C LEU A 128 14.77 -11.57 -9.29
N ALA A 129 14.20 -11.51 -10.49
CA ALA A 129 14.32 -12.56 -11.51
C ALA A 129 15.77 -12.76 -11.98
N SER A 130 16.60 -11.74 -11.87
CA SER A 130 18.01 -11.74 -12.30
C SER A 130 18.99 -12.14 -11.19
N LEU A 131 18.52 -12.25 -9.94
CA LEU A 131 19.36 -12.63 -8.81
C LEU A 131 19.78 -14.12 -8.88
N PRO A 132 20.97 -14.46 -8.36
CA PRO A 132 21.33 -15.86 -8.10
C PRO A 132 20.32 -16.51 -7.14
N ARG A 133 20.03 -17.79 -7.32
CA ARG A 133 19.02 -18.52 -6.52
C ARG A 133 19.23 -18.40 -5.01
N ALA A 134 20.48 -18.50 -4.55
CA ALA A 134 20.82 -18.35 -3.13
C ALA A 134 20.53 -16.95 -2.57
N ALA A 135 20.57 -15.90 -3.40
CA ALA A 135 20.16 -14.55 -3.02
C ALA A 135 18.64 -14.39 -3.10
N GLN A 136 17.99 -14.95 -4.14
CA GLN A 136 16.52 -14.99 -4.26
C GLN A 136 15.88 -15.59 -3.02
N ASP A 137 16.35 -16.76 -2.56
CA ASP A 137 15.79 -17.45 -1.39
C ASP A 137 15.86 -16.58 -0.12
N LYS A 138 16.93 -15.78 0.01
CA LYS A 138 17.11 -14.87 1.15
C LYS A 138 16.20 -13.64 1.09
N VAL A 139 15.90 -13.13 -0.10
CA VAL A 139 15.07 -11.91 -0.28
C VAL A 139 13.60 -12.21 -0.57
N LEU A 140 13.23 -13.47 -0.78
CA LEU A 140 11.86 -13.86 -1.11
C LEU A 140 10.87 -13.51 0.01
N SER A 141 11.30 -13.64 1.27
CA SER A 141 10.50 -13.28 2.44
C SER A 141 10.09 -11.80 2.42
N VAL A 142 11.05 -10.89 2.19
CA VAL A 142 10.77 -9.45 2.10
C VAL A 142 9.94 -9.12 0.86
N ALA A 143 10.19 -9.76 -0.29
CA ALA A 143 9.39 -9.58 -1.49
C ALA A 143 7.90 -9.95 -1.27
N ASN A 144 7.66 -11.09 -0.59
CA ASN A 144 6.31 -11.53 -0.24
C ASN A 144 5.63 -10.58 0.75
N ALA A 145 6.36 -10.08 1.76
CA ALA A 145 5.82 -9.11 2.72
C ALA A 145 5.40 -7.80 2.04
N PHE A 146 6.21 -7.30 1.10
CA PHE A 146 5.88 -6.12 0.30
C PHE A 146 4.71 -6.36 -0.65
N SER A 147 4.61 -7.55 -1.26
CA SER A 147 3.43 -7.93 -2.05
C SER A 147 2.15 -7.95 -1.21
N GLY A 148 2.21 -8.49 0.01
CA GLY A 148 1.09 -8.46 0.96
C GLY A 148 0.69 -7.02 1.33
N THR A 149 1.68 -6.18 1.60
CA THR A 149 1.48 -4.76 1.90
C THR A 149 0.82 -4.01 0.73
N ALA A 150 1.24 -4.28 -0.51
CA ALA A 150 0.62 -3.72 -1.72
C ALA A 150 -0.83 -4.15 -1.90
N LYS A 151 -1.15 -5.43 -1.65
CA LYS A 151 -2.53 -5.93 -1.71
C LYS A 151 -3.42 -5.20 -0.71
N LYS A 152 -2.94 -5.02 0.53
CA LYS A 152 -3.71 -4.34 1.58
C LYS A 152 -3.85 -2.84 1.33
N LEU A 153 -2.83 -2.20 0.75
CA LEU A 153 -2.92 -0.83 0.24
C LEU A 153 -4.06 -0.70 -0.78
N ASN A 154 -4.17 -1.64 -1.72
CA ASN A 154 -5.26 -1.61 -2.70
C ASN A 154 -6.63 -1.73 -2.02
N THR A 155 -6.78 -2.61 -1.02
CA THR A 155 -8.01 -2.71 -0.21
C THR A 155 -8.35 -1.37 0.46
N LEU A 156 -7.38 -0.71 1.09
CA LEU A 156 -7.58 0.59 1.72
C LEU A 156 -8.02 1.66 0.73
N VAL A 157 -7.41 1.72 -0.45
CA VAL A 157 -7.81 2.66 -1.51
C VAL A 157 -9.24 2.39 -1.97
N THR A 158 -9.61 1.11 -2.15
CA THR A 158 -10.98 0.74 -2.55
C THR A 158 -12.01 1.15 -1.50
N LEU A 159 -11.79 0.76 -0.24
CA LEU A 159 -12.71 1.09 0.86
C LEU A 159 -12.86 2.60 1.03
N PHE A 160 -11.74 3.33 1.02
CA PHE A 160 -11.74 4.78 1.12
C PHE A 160 -12.50 5.45 -0.04
N LYS A 161 -12.36 4.94 -1.26
CA LYS A 161 -13.11 5.44 -2.43
C LYS A 161 -14.60 5.13 -2.31
N THR A 162 -14.96 3.93 -1.88
CA THR A 162 -16.37 3.55 -1.67
C THR A 162 -17.05 4.46 -0.65
N GLU A 163 -16.37 4.74 0.47
CA GLU A 163 -16.87 5.65 1.51
C GLU A 163 -16.98 7.11 1.01
N ALA A 164 -16.10 7.51 0.10
CA ALA A 164 -16.14 8.85 -0.51
C ALA A 164 -17.29 9.05 -1.52
N GLU A 165 -17.74 7.96 -2.16
CA GLU A 165 -18.71 7.96 -3.26
C GLU A 165 -20.13 7.57 -2.82
N SER A 166 -20.33 7.09 -1.58
CA SER A 166 -21.63 6.63 -1.06
C SER A 166 -22.72 7.71 -1.06
N ASP A 167 -22.34 8.98 -1.12
CA ASP A 167 -23.23 10.11 -0.88
C ASP A 167 -23.77 10.83 -2.14
N THR A 168 -23.74 10.18 -3.31
CA THR A 168 -24.33 10.73 -4.55
C THR A 168 -25.67 10.10 -4.96
N THR A 169 -26.22 9.19 -4.17
CA THR A 169 -27.40 8.38 -4.59
C THR A 169 -28.69 8.69 -3.84
N ASN A 170 -28.67 9.57 -2.84
CA ASN A 170 -29.84 9.94 -2.03
C ASN A 170 -30.23 11.43 -2.10
N MET A 171 -29.69 12.19 -3.07
CA MET A 171 -30.14 13.56 -3.37
C MET A 171 -31.05 13.60 -4.60
#